data_AF-A0A1L9VQ39-F1
#
_entry.id   AF-A0A1L9VQ39-F1
#
_cell.length_a   1.000
_cell.length_b   1.000
_cell.length_c   1.000
_cell.angle_alpha   90.00
_cell.angle_beta   90.00
_cell.angle_gamma   90.00
#
_symmetry.space_group_name_H-M   'P 1'
#
loop_
_entity.id
_entity.type
_entity.pdbx_description
1 polymer ?
#
loop_
_entity_poly.entity_id
_entity_poly.type
_entity_poly.pdbx_seq_one_letter_code
_entity_poly.pdbx_strand_id
1 'polypeptide(L)'
;MCSQTGSTKKRTRKSQATPPGDHKAFFESCRQLKGFVEGEQAMASLACGGTIPIAVPGTETTSPTPAPVNIFWSTSDDSVANKLVLPANGATPESSMDVLQRLIFNCGPASFCRGNQDVMDPEYRKAVKLNSDQFATKFHPVDYGLIEHIEQILLPSICSKEDKTHLRKLHAELYKFNVYSGPSGLFRKHVDTPRSEKQVGSLVVCLPFPFKGG
;
A
#
# COMPACT_ATOMS: atom_id res chain seq x y z
N MET A 1 57.91 42.06 -2.49
CA MET A 1 57.52 41.89 -3.91
C MET A 1 56.86 40.52 -4.06
N CYS A 2 55.73 40.46 -4.78
CA CYS A 2 54.88 39.29 -5.10
C CYS A 2 54.16 38.66 -3.90
N SER A 3 52.85 38.81 -3.65
CA SER A 3 51.64 38.73 -4.49
C SER A 3 51.45 37.37 -5.17
N GLN A 4 50.65 36.48 -4.55
CA GLN A 4 49.70 35.60 -5.26
C GLN A 4 48.47 35.36 -4.38
N THR A 5 47.33 35.85 -4.87
CA THR A 5 45.98 35.65 -4.34
C THR A 5 45.42 34.31 -4.81
N GLY A 6 45.21 33.36 -3.90
CA GLY A 6 44.46 32.12 -4.18
C GLY A 6 42.96 32.36 -4.08
N SER A 7 42.27 32.38 -5.22
CA SER A 7 40.80 32.44 -5.30
C SER A 7 40.21 31.04 -5.15
N THR A 8 39.65 30.73 -3.99
CA THR A 8 38.95 29.46 -3.73
C THR A 8 37.56 29.50 -4.36
N LYS A 9 37.40 28.94 -5.57
CA LYS A 9 36.10 28.73 -6.21
C LYS A 9 35.24 27.78 -5.36
N LYS A 10 34.26 28.33 -4.65
CA LYS A 10 33.15 27.60 -4.02
C LYS A 10 32.37 26.86 -5.12
N ARG A 11 32.52 25.54 -5.19
CA ARG A 11 31.82 24.67 -6.15
C ARG A 11 30.42 24.39 -5.60
N THR A 12 29.47 25.26 -5.91
CA THR A 12 28.04 25.08 -5.59
C THR A 12 27.52 23.89 -6.38
N ARG A 13 27.28 22.75 -5.72
CA ARG A 13 26.50 21.64 -6.30
C ARG A 13 25.07 22.15 -6.52
N LYS A 14 24.73 22.45 -7.78
CA LYS A 14 23.33 22.59 -8.20
C LYS A 14 22.66 21.22 -7.98
N SER A 15 21.69 21.16 -7.08
CA SER A 15 20.74 20.05 -7.00
C SER A 15 19.97 20.02 -8.33
N GLN A 16 20.23 18.99 -9.15
CA GLN A 16 19.40 18.70 -10.32
C GLN A 16 18.03 18.29 -9.81
N ALA A 17 17.04 19.15 -10.04
CA ALA A 17 15.64 18.84 -9.84
C ALA A 17 15.22 17.76 -10.83
N THR A 18 14.61 16.69 -10.30
CA THR A 18 13.96 15.59 -11.01
C THR A 18 12.93 16.14 -12.02
N PRO A 19 12.76 15.56 -13.23
CA PRO A 19 11.94 16.18 -14.26
C PRO A 19 10.43 16.16 -13.92
N PRO A 20 9.64 17.14 -14.39
CA PRO A 20 8.25 17.37 -13.99
C PRO A 20 7.21 16.47 -14.71
N GLY A 21 7.65 15.36 -15.31
CA GLY A 21 6.82 14.52 -16.19
C GLY A 21 5.75 13.70 -15.46
N ASP A 22 6.04 13.27 -14.23
CA ASP A 22 5.17 12.35 -13.47
C ASP A 22 3.93 13.05 -12.89
N HIS A 23 4.09 14.31 -12.48
CA HIS A 23 3.00 15.10 -11.92
C HIS A 23 1.88 15.35 -12.93
N LYS A 24 2.22 15.58 -14.21
CA LYS A 24 1.22 15.92 -15.23
C LYS A 24 0.30 14.73 -15.52
N ALA A 25 0.86 13.52 -15.62
CA ALA A 25 0.08 12.30 -15.82
C ALA A 25 -0.84 12.04 -14.62
N PHE A 26 -0.33 12.21 -13.41
CA PHE A 26 -1.11 12.10 -12.19
C PHE A 26 -2.27 13.12 -12.12
N PHE A 27 -2.01 14.40 -12.42
CA PHE A 27 -3.04 15.44 -12.42
C PHE A 27 -4.11 15.22 -13.50
N GLU A 28 -3.75 14.64 -14.63
CA GLU A 28 -4.70 14.24 -15.67
C GLU A 28 -5.63 13.12 -15.17
N SER A 29 -5.08 12.10 -14.52
CA SER A 29 -5.87 11.03 -13.88
C SER A 29 -6.78 11.55 -12.76
N CYS A 30 -6.29 12.48 -11.94
CA CYS A 30 -7.11 13.14 -10.91
C CYS A 30 -8.26 13.94 -11.51
N ARG A 31 -8.02 14.65 -12.62
CA ARG A 31 -9.05 15.41 -13.33
C ARG A 31 -10.13 14.50 -13.92
N GLN A 32 -9.72 13.38 -14.53
CA GLN A 32 -10.64 12.38 -15.05
C GLN A 32 -11.51 11.79 -13.94
N LEU A 33 -10.90 11.45 -12.80
CA LEU A 33 -11.62 10.92 -11.65
C LEU A 33 -12.58 11.96 -11.05
N LYS A 34 -12.16 13.23 -10.93
CA LYS A 34 -13.04 14.32 -10.50
C LYS A 34 -14.26 14.47 -11.41
N GLY A 35 -14.06 14.48 -12.73
CA GLY A 35 -15.17 14.55 -13.69
C GLY A 35 -16.12 13.34 -13.63
N PHE A 36 -15.61 12.17 -13.22
CA PHE A 36 -16.43 10.97 -13.02
C PHE A 36 -17.29 11.04 -11.74
N VAL A 37 -16.87 11.82 -10.74
CA VAL A 37 -17.54 11.91 -9.43
C VAL A 37 -18.41 13.16 -9.30
N GLU A 38 -18.17 14.20 -10.11
CA GLU A 38 -18.98 15.42 -10.14
C GLU A 38 -20.42 15.14 -10.62
N GLY A 39 -21.39 15.23 -9.69
CA GLY A 39 -22.82 15.06 -9.97
C GLY A 39 -23.46 13.83 -9.32
N GLU A 40 -22.65 12.88 -8.85
CA GLU A 40 -23.08 11.67 -8.16
C GLU A 40 -23.28 11.97 -6.65
N GLN A 41 -24.34 12.70 -6.30
CA GLN A 41 -24.67 12.94 -4.90
C GLN A 41 -25.25 11.66 -4.26
N ALA A 42 -24.42 11.05 -3.39
CA ALA A 42 -24.71 9.98 -2.43
C ALA A 42 -24.99 8.57 -3.01
N MET A 43 -24.21 7.60 -2.48
CA MET A 43 -24.22 6.14 -2.72
C MET A 43 -23.32 5.56 -3.81
N ALA A 44 -22.45 6.34 -4.47
CA ALA A 44 -21.41 5.73 -5.31
C ALA A 44 -20.33 5.09 -4.41
N SER A 45 -20.25 3.76 -4.40
CA SER A 45 -19.06 3.05 -3.92
C SER A 45 -17.94 3.32 -4.93
N LEU A 46 -17.07 4.27 -4.62
CA LEU A 46 -15.94 4.58 -5.47
C LEU A 46 -14.78 3.64 -5.16
N ALA A 47 -14.20 3.04 -6.20
CA ALA A 47 -12.94 2.33 -6.12
C ALA A 47 -11.97 2.97 -7.11
N CYS A 48 -10.79 3.37 -6.63
CA CYS A 48 -9.67 3.80 -7.46
C CYS A 48 -8.49 2.85 -7.23
N GLY A 49 -7.79 2.49 -8.29
CA GLY A 49 -6.64 1.60 -8.25
C GLY A 49 -5.45 2.16 -9.02
N GLY A 50 -4.27 1.61 -8.76
CA GLY A 50 -3.03 1.99 -9.41
C GLY A 50 -1.92 0.99 -9.15
N THR A 51 -0.76 1.21 -9.77
CA THR A 51 0.41 0.34 -9.66
C THR A 51 1.58 1.11 -9.07
N ILE A 52 2.29 0.50 -8.12
CA ILE A 52 3.54 1.02 -7.57
C ILE A 52 4.69 0.24 -8.25
N PRO A 53 5.54 0.86 -9.07
CA PRO A 53 6.54 0.15 -9.87
C PRO A 53 7.70 -0.35 -9.02
N ILE A 54 7.84 -1.66 -8.79
CA ILE A 54 8.93 -2.26 -8.00
C ILE A 54 10.11 -2.58 -8.93
N ALA A 55 11.31 -2.08 -8.65
CA ALA A 55 12.47 -2.43 -9.48
C ALA A 55 12.95 -3.85 -9.18
N VAL A 56 13.23 -4.59 -10.23
CA VAL A 56 14.03 -5.81 -10.19
C VAL A 56 15.50 -5.39 -10.18
N PRO A 57 16.40 -5.99 -9.37
CA PRO A 57 17.81 -5.67 -9.40
C PRO A 57 18.36 -5.82 -10.83
N GLY A 58 18.80 -4.70 -11.45
CA GLY A 58 19.39 -4.70 -12.80
C GLY A 58 18.88 -3.63 -13.77
N THR A 59 17.81 -2.89 -13.44
CA THR A 59 17.26 -1.85 -14.34
C THR A 59 17.43 -0.45 -13.75
N GLU A 60 18.19 0.40 -14.44
CA GLU A 60 18.38 1.81 -14.09
C GLU A 60 17.13 2.63 -14.43
N THR A 61 16.31 2.97 -13.43
CA THR A 61 15.21 3.93 -13.59
C THR A 61 15.27 4.98 -12.47
N THR A 62 15.22 6.26 -12.84
CA THR A 62 15.44 7.44 -11.97
C THR A 62 14.25 7.83 -11.05
N SER A 63 13.38 6.89 -10.68
CA SER A 63 12.30 7.10 -9.71
C SER A 63 12.62 6.42 -8.37
N PRO A 64 12.13 6.93 -7.22
CA PRO A 64 12.35 6.30 -5.92
C PRO A 64 11.86 4.85 -5.96
N THR A 65 12.81 3.93 -5.91
CA THR A 65 12.60 2.50 -6.09
C THR A 65 11.86 1.91 -4.87
N PRO A 66 10.72 1.22 -5.03
CA PRO A 66 10.13 0.47 -3.94
C PRO A 66 11.06 -0.67 -3.55
N ALA A 67 11.50 -0.64 -2.30
CA ALA A 67 12.31 -1.70 -1.72
C ALA A 67 11.50 -3.01 -1.65
N PRO A 68 12.18 -4.18 -1.59
CA PRO A 68 11.52 -5.44 -1.26
C PRO A 68 10.61 -5.30 -0.05
N VAL A 69 9.40 -5.86 -0.14
CA VAL A 69 8.43 -5.78 0.96
C VAL A 69 8.80 -6.84 1.98
N ASN A 70 9.08 -6.39 3.21
CA ASN A 70 9.36 -7.28 4.32
C ASN A 70 8.09 -7.46 5.14
N ILE A 71 7.71 -8.72 5.37
CA ILE A 71 6.63 -9.11 6.26
C ILE A 71 7.24 -9.87 7.43
N PHE A 72 6.91 -9.46 8.63
CA PHE A 72 7.29 -10.12 9.87
C PHE A 72 6.05 -10.69 10.52
N TRP A 73 6.09 -11.91 11.03
CA TRP A 73 5.00 -12.50 11.79
C TRP A 73 5.53 -13.44 12.85
N SER A 74 4.75 -13.65 13.89
CA SER A 74 5.04 -14.62 14.95
C SER A 74 3.78 -15.39 15.26
N THR A 75 3.94 -16.68 15.55
CA THR A 75 2.89 -17.46 16.21
C THR A 75 3.09 -17.41 17.72
N SER A 76 2.06 -17.78 18.48
CA SER A 76 2.12 -17.84 19.94
C SER A 76 3.24 -18.74 20.47
N ASP A 77 3.66 -19.72 19.65
CA ASP A 77 4.68 -20.71 20.00
C ASP A 77 6.09 -20.28 19.56
N ASP A 78 6.21 -19.19 18.79
CA ASP A 78 7.49 -18.74 18.25
C ASP A 78 8.24 -17.87 19.27
N SER A 79 9.46 -18.29 19.61
CA SER A 79 10.41 -17.44 20.35
C SER A 79 11.06 -16.34 19.49
N VAL A 80 10.94 -16.46 18.16
CA VAL A 80 11.57 -15.55 17.18
C VAL A 80 10.58 -15.26 16.06
N ALA A 81 10.46 -13.99 15.67
CA ALA A 81 9.65 -13.59 14.54
C ALA A 81 10.19 -14.16 13.22
N ASN A 82 9.29 -14.71 12.40
CA ASN A 82 9.58 -15.10 11.02
C ASN A 82 9.64 -13.85 10.13
N LYS A 83 10.40 -13.94 9.03
CA LYS A 83 10.56 -12.86 8.06
C LYS A 83 10.41 -13.42 6.64
N LEU A 84 9.54 -12.78 5.85
CA LEU A 84 9.35 -13.03 4.43
C LEU A 84 9.74 -11.77 3.66
N VAL A 85 10.53 -11.94 2.61
CA VAL A 85 10.90 -10.89 1.66
C VAL A 85 10.19 -11.16 0.34
N LEU A 86 9.37 -10.20 -0.09
CA LEU A 86 8.70 -10.23 -1.38
C LEU A 86 9.41 -9.28 -2.37
N PRO A 87 9.58 -9.69 -3.64
CA PRO A 87 9.10 -10.93 -4.25
C PRO A 87 9.86 -12.18 -3.79
N ALA A 88 9.14 -13.29 -3.59
CA ALA A 88 9.70 -14.57 -3.16
C ALA A 88 10.44 -15.27 -4.33
N ASN A 89 11.60 -14.74 -4.69
CA ASN A 89 12.41 -15.16 -5.83
C ASN A 89 13.53 -16.16 -5.47
N GLY A 90 13.64 -16.57 -4.20
CA GLY A 90 14.65 -17.51 -3.72
C GLY A 90 16.08 -16.95 -3.66
N ALA A 91 16.30 -15.65 -3.85
CA ALA A 91 17.63 -15.03 -3.79
C ALA A 91 18.25 -15.06 -2.38
N THR A 92 17.41 -15.09 -1.36
CA THR A 92 17.73 -15.20 0.07
C THR A 92 16.84 -16.24 0.74
N PRO A 93 17.25 -16.83 1.88
CA PRO A 93 16.40 -17.75 2.65
C PRO A 93 15.01 -17.17 2.97
N GLU A 94 14.95 -15.87 3.28
CA GLU A 94 13.71 -15.16 3.61
C GLU A 94 12.84 -14.84 2.38
N SER A 95 13.37 -14.97 1.16
CA SER A 95 12.62 -14.89 -0.10
C SER A 95 12.27 -16.25 -0.69
N SER A 96 12.47 -17.34 0.06
CA SER A 96 12.19 -18.70 -0.40
C SER A 96 10.69 -19.02 -0.40
N MET A 97 10.31 -19.98 -1.24
CA MET A 97 8.95 -20.52 -1.25
C MET A 97 8.61 -21.24 0.06
N ASP A 98 9.59 -21.84 0.75
CA ASP A 98 9.37 -22.53 2.02
C ASP A 98 8.90 -21.56 3.12
N VAL A 99 9.50 -20.37 3.16
CA VAL A 99 9.09 -19.31 4.09
C VAL A 99 7.70 -18.78 3.75
N LEU A 100 7.36 -18.66 2.47
CA LEU A 100 6.00 -18.31 2.05
C LEU A 100 4.98 -19.39 2.44
N GLN A 101 5.29 -20.68 2.27
CA GLN A 101 4.42 -21.77 2.70
C GLN A 101 4.24 -21.77 4.22
N ARG A 102 5.30 -21.47 4.98
CA ARG A 102 5.21 -21.31 6.44
C ARG A 102 4.29 -20.14 6.83
N LEU A 103 4.37 -19.00 6.14
CA LEU A 103 3.45 -17.89 6.35
C LEU A 103 1.99 -18.34 6.12
N ILE A 104 1.72 -19.02 5.01
CA ILE A 104 0.38 -19.52 4.67
C ILE A 104 -0.12 -20.52 5.73
N PHE A 105 0.75 -21.41 6.20
CA PHE A 105 0.43 -22.39 7.25
C PHE A 105 0.07 -21.71 8.58
N ASN A 106 0.74 -20.61 8.92
CA ASN A 106 0.49 -19.86 10.14
C ASN A 106 -0.75 -18.95 10.06
N CYS A 107 -1.32 -18.77 8.86
CA CYS A 107 -2.55 -17.99 8.69
C CYS A 107 -3.78 -18.77 9.20
N GLY A 108 -4.67 -18.09 9.91
CA GLY A 108 -5.98 -18.62 10.25
C GLY A 108 -6.97 -18.46 9.09
N PRO A 109 -8.11 -19.15 9.09
CA PRO A 109 -9.10 -19.00 8.03
C PRO A 109 -9.75 -17.60 8.09
N ALA A 110 -10.02 -17.01 6.92
CA ALA A 110 -10.49 -15.64 6.83
C ALA A 110 -12.02 -15.52 6.95
N SER A 111 -12.51 -15.07 8.11
CA SER A 111 -13.92 -14.69 8.31
C SER A 111 -14.32 -13.45 7.51
N PHE A 112 -15.59 -13.35 7.14
CA PHE A 112 -16.22 -12.10 6.65
C PHE A 112 -17.37 -11.69 7.58
N CYS A 113 -17.81 -10.44 7.48
CA CYS A 113 -18.93 -9.96 8.29
C CYS A 113 -20.24 -10.01 7.53
N ARG A 114 -21.27 -10.43 8.25
CA ARG A 114 -22.67 -10.33 7.84
C ARG A 114 -23.42 -9.63 8.97
N GLY A 115 -23.57 -8.32 8.86
CA GLY A 115 -24.03 -7.49 9.99
C GLY A 115 -23.01 -7.51 11.13
N ASN A 116 -23.44 -7.87 12.34
CA ASN A 116 -22.60 -7.92 13.55
C ASN A 116 -21.96 -9.29 13.80
N GLN A 117 -22.01 -10.22 12.85
CA GLN A 117 -21.50 -11.58 13.00
C GLN A 117 -20.34 -11.86 12.05
N ASP A 118 -19.31 -12.52 12.59
CA ASP A 118 -18.23 -13.12 11.82
C ASP A 118 -18.67 -14.49 11.31
N VAL A 119 -18.75 -14.62 9.98
CA VAL A 119 -19.21 -15.84 9.30
C VAL A 119 -18.02 -16.50 8.60
N MET A 120 -17.99 -17.83 8.71
CA MET A 120 -17.06 -18.71 8.02
C MET A 120 -17.83 -19.50 6.96
N ASP A 121 -17.69 -19.10 5.69
CA ASP A 121 -18.28 -19.80 4.55
C ASP A 121 -17.26 -19.87 3.41
N PRO A 122 -16.63 -21.04 3.17
CA PRO A 122 -15.66 -21.22 2.10
C PRO A 122 -16.22 -21.00 0.67
N GLU A 123 -17.53 -21.10 0.45
CA GLU A 123 -18.15 -20.81 -0.85
C GLU A 123 -18.30 -19.30 -1.10
N TYR A 124 -18.35 -18.53 -0.01
CA TYR A 124 -18.43 -17.08 -0.02
C TYR A 124 -17.06 -16.40 0.06
N ARG A 125 -16.16 -16.93 0.90
CA ARG A 125 -14.80 -16.44 1.09
C ARG A 125 -13.85 -17.61 1.34
N LYS A 126 -12.97 -17.86 0.38
CA LYS A 126 -11.90 -18.85 0.48
C LYS A 126 -10.56 -18.15 0.53
N ALA A 127 -10.12 -17.83 1.75
CA ALA A 127 -8.85 -17.19 2.02
C ALA A 127 -8.35 -17.53 3.42
N VAL A 128 -7.06 -17.31 3.65
CA VAL A 128 -6.46 -17.32 4.97
C VAL A 128 -5.97 -15.91 5.33
N LYS A 129 -5.86 -15.60 6.62
CA LYS A 129 -5.50 -14.28 7.12
C LYS A 129 -4.57 -14.31 8.33
N LEU A 130 -3.85 -13.21 8.51
CA LEU A 130 -3.30 -12.77 9.79
C LEU A 130 -3.99 -11.46 10.21
N ASN A 131 -4.30 -11.35 11.51
CA ASN A 131 -4.80 -10.12 12.11
C ASN A 131 -3.64 -9.15 12.38
N SER A 132 -3.94 -7.85 12.53
CA SER A 132 -2.94 -6.79 12.68
C SER A 132 -1.98 -6.94 13.88
N ASP A 133 -2.35 -7.73 14.88
CA ASP A 133 -1.53 -8.08 16.04
C ASP A 133 -0.55 -9.25 15.78
N GLN A 134 -0.72 -9.96 14.67
CA GLN A 134 0.06 -11.15 14.32
C GLN A 134 1.15 -10.88 13.28
N PHE A 135 1.14 -9.70 12.64
CA PHE A 135 2.13 -9.37 11.62
C PHE A 135 2.49 -7.88 11.60
N ALA A 136 3.68 -7.59 11.07
CA ALA A 136 4.16 -6.26 10.76
C ALA A 136 4.74 -6.21 9.35
N THR A 137 4.77 -5.03 8.74
CA THR A 137 5.34 -4.83 7.40
C THR A 137 6.20 -3.57 7.35
N LYS A 138 7.27 -3.59 6.55
CA LYS A 138 8.03 -2.37 6.21
C LYS A 138 7.36 -1.50 5.16
N PHE A 139 6.29 -2.00 4.53
CA PHE A 139 5.52 -1.18 3.60
C PHE A 139 4.64 -0.20 4.38
N HIS A 140 4.91 1.10 4.21
CA HIS A 140 4.09 2.15 4.78
C HIS A 140 3.49 3.01 3.66
N PRO A 141 2.14 3.12 3.52
CA PRO A 141 1.51 3.83 2.40
C PRO A 141 1.95 5.29 2.23
N VAL A 142 2.30 5.96 3.33
CA VAL A 142 2.77 7.36 3.30
C VAL A 142 4.10 7.51 2.56
N ASP A 143 4.97 6.49 2.62
CA ASP A 143 6.30 6.54 1.97
C ASP A 143 6.19 6.60 0.44
N TYR A 144 5.02 6.21 -0.09
CA TYR A 144 4.68 6.22 -1.51
C TYR A 144 3.71 7.34 -1.88
N GLY A 145 3.44 8.28 -0.96
CA GLY A 145 2.50 9.39 -1.17
C GLY A 145 1.03 8.98 -1.26
N LEU A 146 0.69 7.71 -1.06
CA LEU A 146 -0.67 7.19 -1.33
C LEU A 146 -1.74 7.93 -0.52
N ILE A 147 -1.46 8.23 0.74
CA ILE A 147 -2.41 8.91 1.62
C ILE A 147 -2.71 10.32 1.12
N GLU A 148 -1.67 11.09 0.78
CA GLU A 148 -1.81 12.44 0.24
C GLU A 148 -2.59 12.45 -1.09
N HIS A 149 -2.34 11.44 -1.93
CA HIS A 149 -3.02 11.30 -3.21
C HIS A 149 -4.51 10.96 -3.00
N ILE A 150 -4.82 10.04 -2.08
CA ILE A 150 -6.19 9.71 -1.69
C ILE A 150 -6.92 10.93 -1.12
N GLU A 151 -6.27 11.70 -0.25
CA GLU A 151 -6.84 12.95 0.31
C GLU A 151 -7.19 13.95 -0.79
N GLN A 152 -6.26 14.21 -1.71
CA GLN A 152 -6.46 15.17 -2.80
C GLN A 152 -7.59 14.78 -3.75
N ILE A 153 -7.71 13.48 -4.03
CA ILE A 153 -8.66 12.96 -5.02
C ILE A 153 -10.04 12.74 -4.40
N LEU A 154 -10.11 12.03 -3.28
CA LEU A 154 -11.37 11.56 -2.70
C LEU A 154 -11.97 12.53 -1.69
N LEU A 155 -11.13 13.34 -1.04
CA LEU A 155 -11.55 14.23 0.03
C LEU A 155 -11.06 15.67 -0.17
N PRO A 156 -11.26 16.29 -1.35
CA PRO A 156 -10.76 17.64 -1.64
C PRO A 156 -11.31 18.69 -0.67
N SER A 157 -12.52 18.48 -0.15
CA SER A 157 -13.19 19.35 0.84
C SER A 157 -12.49 19.37 2.19
N ILE A 158 -11.78 18.29 2.55
CA ILE A 158 -10.96 18.21 3.77
C ILE A 158 -9.68 19.06 3.64
N CYS A 159 -9.22 19.27 2.41
CA CYS A 159 -8.02 20.05 2.09
C CYS A 159 -8.33 21.54 1.80
N SER A 160 -9.58 21.99 1.93
CA SER A 160 -9.93 23.40 1.65
C SER A 160 -9.30 24.35 2.67
N LYS A 161 -8.65 25.39 2.17
CA LYS A 161 -7.91 26.39 2.96
C LYS A 161 -8.82 27.34 3.76
N GLU A 162 -10.12 27.21 3.62
CA GLU A 162 -11.14 28.10 4.19
C GLU A 162 -11.42 27.76 5.66
N ASP A 163 -11.32 26.50 6.08
CA ASP A 163 -11.48 26.06 7.47
C ASP A 163 -10.13 25.79 8.15
N LYS A 164 -9.41 26.86 8.50
CA LYS A 164 -8.10 26.79 9.19
C LYS A 164 -8.15 26.24 10.63
N THR A 165 -9.33 25.90 11.15
CA THR A 165 -9.52 25.51 12.55
C THR A 165 -9.40 23.99 12.77
N HIS A 166 -9.55 23.16 11.72
CA HIS A 166 -9.43 21.71 11.82
C HIS A 166 -8.76 21.12 10.57
N LEU A 167 -7.42 21.03 10.58
CA LEU A 167 -6.69 20.18 9.63
C LEU A 167 -7.10 18.72 9.87
N ARG A 168 -8.05 18.19 9.09
CA ARG A 168 -8.34 16.75 9.08
C ARG A 168 -7.35 16.10 8.12
N LYS A 169 -6.73 15.02 8.56
CA LYS A 169 -5.83 14.19 7.75
C LYS A 169 -6.30 12.75 7.82
N LEU A 170 -6.08 12.03 6.74
CA LEU A 170 -6.18 10.59 6.71
C LEU A 170 -4.93 9.98 7.32
N HIS A 171 -5.13 8.89 8.04
CA HIS A 171 -4.07 7.98 8.43
C HIS A 171 -4.49 6.56 8.03
N ALA A 172 -3.53 5.75 7.62
CA ALA A 172 -3.77 4.34 7.36
C ALA A 172 -3.52 3.53 8.62
N GLU A 173 -4.45 2.64 8.95
CA GLU A 173 -4.31 1.67 10.02
C GLU A 173 -4.10 0.28 9.41
N LEU A 174 -3.05 -0.42 9.87
CA LEU A 174 -2.81 -1.80 9.45
C LEU A 174 -3.94 -2.69 9.99
N TYR A 175 -4.63 -3.38 9.09
CA TYR A 175 -5.83 -4.14 9.45
C TYR A 175 -5.66 -5.66 9.34
N LYS A 176 -5.60 -6.19 8.12
CA LYS A 176 -5.54 -7.64 7.87
C LYS A 176 -4.62 -7.95 6.72
N PHE A 177 -3.83 -8.99 6.88
CA PHE A 177 -3.08 -9.62 5.81
C PHE A 177 -3.91 -10.80 5.30
N ASN A 178 -4.25 -10.84 4.01
CA ASN A 178 -5.03 -11.93 3.43
C ASN A 178 -4.21 -12.64 2.35
N VAL A 179 -4.31 -13.97 2.30
CA VAL A 179 -3.76 -14.79 1.22
C VAL A 179 -4.87 -15.57 0.53
N TYR A 180 -4.92 -15.44 -0.80
CA TYR A 180 -5.84 -16.16 -1.66
C TYR A 180 -5.05 -17.17 -2.49
N SER A 181 -5.19 -18.45 -2.18
CA SER A 181 -4.45 -19.51 -2.87
C SER A 181 -5.20 -20.01 -4.10
N GLY A 182 -4.52 -20.03 -5.25
CA GLY A 182 -5.06 -20.63 -6.47
C GLY A 182 -5.23 -22.16 -6.36
N PRO A 183 -6.12 -22.79 -7.15
CA PRO A 183 -6.97 -22.16 -8.18
C PRO A 183 -8.33 -21.67 -7.66
N SER A 184 -8.60 -21.79 -6.36
CA SER A 184 -9.96 -21.65 -5.81
C SER A 184 -10.15 -20.53 -4.79
N GLY A 185 -9.09 -19.79 -4.45
CA GLY A 185 -9.17 -18.63 -3.56
C GLY A 185 -10.12 -17.58 -4.14
N LEU A 186 -11.04 -17.08 -3.32
CA LEU A 186 -12.06 -16.12 -3.75
C LEU A 186 -12.62 -15.31 -2.59
N PHE A 187 -13.21 -14.16 -2.93
CA PHE A 187 -14.16 -13.47 -2.08
C PHE A 187 -15.30 -12.95 -2.96
N ARG A 188 -16.54 -13.39 -2.69
CA ARG A 188 -17.73 -12.92 -3.42
C ARG A 188 -17.90 -11.40 -3.27
N LYS A 189 -18.64 -10.80 -4.21
CA LYS A 189 -19.01 -9.39 -4.18
C LYS A 189 -19.69 -9.05 -2.85
N HIS A 190 -19.17 -8.04 -2.16
CA HIS A 190 -19.66 -7.58 -0.87
C HIS A 190 -19.41 -6.07 -0.71
N VAL A 191 -19.99 -5.50 0.35
CA VAL A 191 -19.69 -4.15 0.82
C VAL A 191 -18.95 -4.29 2.14
N ASP A 192 -17.83 -3.58 2.29
CA ASP A 192 -17.08 -3.57 3.54
C ASP A 192 -17.94 -2.99 4.67
N THR A 193 -17.90 -3.65 5.82
CA THR A 193 -18.54 -3.13 7.04
C THR A 193 -17.58 -2.17 7.74
N PRO A 194 -17.91 -0.87 7.88
CA PRO A 194 -17.07 0.07 8.61
C PRO A 194 -16.82 -0.41 10.04
N ARG A 195 -15.60 -0.20 10.54
CA ARG A 195 -15.18 -0.60 11.90
C ARG A 195 -15.06 0.56 12.87
N SER A 196 -15.22 1.77 12.36
CA SER A 196 -15.15 3.01 13.11
C SER A 196 -16.01 4.05 12.41
N GLU A 197 -16.63 4.92 13.18
CA GLU A 197 -17.34 6.10 12.65
C GLU A 197 -16.41 7.04 11.87
N LYS A 198 -15.10 6.92 12.09
CA LYS A 198 -14.06 7.70 11.41
C LYS A 198 -13.49 7.01 10.16
N GLN A 199 -13.93 5.79 9.85
CA GLN A 199 -13.46 5.07 8.67
C GLN A 199 -14.14 5.62 7.41
N VAL A 200 -13.33 6.14 6.49
CA VAL A 200 -13.80 6.67 5.20
C VAL A 200 -13.68 5.68 4.05
N GLY A 201 -12.94 4.59 4.22
CA GLY A 201 -12.72 3.57 3.19
C GLY A 201 -11.75 2.48 3.60
N SER A 202 -11.43 1.61 2.65
CA SER A 202 -10.47 0.51 2.78
C SER A 202 -9.38 0.66 1.72
N LEU A 203 -8.10 0.57 2.12
CA LEU A 203 -6.97 0.52 1.21
C LEU A 203 -6.48 -0.93 1.07
N VAL A 204 -6.56 -1.48 -0.13
CA VAL A 204 -6.05 -2.82 -0.45
C VAL A 204 -4.73 -2.68 -1.20
N VAL A 205 -3.67 -3.30 -0.68
CA VAL A 205 -2.35 -3.31 -1.31
C VAL A 205 -2.00 -4.73 -1.72
N CYS A 206 -1.94 -4.97 -3.02
CA CYS A 206 -1.44 -6.23 -3.58
C CYS A 206 0.09 -6.25 -3.49
N LEU A 207 0.64 -7.23 -2.77
CA LEU A 207 2.08 -7.36 -2.60
C LEU A 207 2.73 -8.03 -3.82
N PRO A 208 4.04 -7.80 -4.06
CA PRO A 208 4.74 -8.33 -5.23
C PRO A 208 4.88 -9.85 -5.19
N PHE A 209 3.90 -10.54 -5.73
CA PHE A 209 3.94 -11.97 -5.94
C PHE A 209 3.24 -12.30 -7.27
N PRO A 210 3.78 -13.17 -8.12
CA PRO A 210 3.10 -13.54 -9.36
C PRO A 210 1.76 -14.24 -9.07
N PHE A 211 0.68 -13.77 -9.69
CA PHE A 211 -0.64 -14.41 -9.62
C PHE A 211 -1.36 -14.32 -10.97
N LYS A 212 -2.41 -15.13 -11.13
CA LYS A 212 -3.33 -15.10 -12.28
C LYS A 212 -4.77 -15.04 -11.77
N GLY A 213 -5.59 -14.14 -12.32
CA GLY A 213 -6.92 -13.83 -11.78
C GLY A 213 -6.83 -12.73 -10.72
N GLY A 214 -7.59 -12.85 -9.63
CA GLY A 214 -7.68 -11.86 -8.56
C GLY A 214 -8.99 -11.10 -8.60
#